data_AF-A0A8X7ZYN7-F1
#
_entry.id   AF-A0A8X7ZYN7-F1
#
_cell.length_a   1.000
_cell.length_b   1.000
_cell.length_c   1.000
_cell.angle_alpha   90.00
_cell.angle_beta   90.00
_cell.angle_gamma   90.00
#
_symmetry.space_group_name_H-M   'P 1'
#
loop_
_entity.id
_entity.type
_entity.pdbx_description
1 polymer ?
#
loop_
_entity_poly.entity_id
_entity_poly.type
_entity_poly.pdbx_seq_one_letter_code
_entity_poly.pdbx_strand_id
1 'polypeptide(L)'
;MINLVDPSMSLLAASGGDTVKLFDVSVEPGDPCTLNYTPTPGCVVNSVKWNHTNLVVASAGEDKKISLWRKNGQNTGTIPVSGTDNGDSIEVILIEVY
;
A
#
# COMPACT_ATOMS: atom_id res chain seq x y z
N MET A 1 -14.03 28.97 11.24
CA MET A 1 -13.37 27.70 11.65
C MET A 1 -12.75 27.11 10.40
N ILE A 2 -11.43 26.96 10.36
CA ILE A 2 -10.78 26.21 9.27
C ILE A 2 -10.79 24.74 9.70
N ASN A 3 -11.46 23.88 8.91
CA ASN A 3 -11.40 22.44 9.11
C ASN A 3 -10.02 21.98 8.67
N LEU A 4 -9.16 21.66 9.63
CA LEU A 4 -7.80 21.19 9.41
C LEU A 4 -7.84 19.68 9.08
N VAL A 5 -8.60 19.29 8.07
CA VAL A 5 -8.55 17.92 7.56
C VAL A 5 -7.20 17.79 6.87
N ASP A 6 -6.32 17.00 7.47
CA ASP A 6 -5.09 16.59 6.80
C ASP A 6 -5.50 15.90 5.47
N PRO A 7 -5.03 16.38 4.30
CA PRO A 7 -5.41 15.80 3.01
C PRO A 7 -5.08 14.30 2.89
N SER A 8 -4.17 13.79 3.72
CA SER A 8 -3.85 12.35 3.78
C SER A 8 -4.92 11.52 4.47
N MET A 9 -5.79 12.13 5.28
CA MET A 9 -6.88 11.43 5.99
C MET A 9 -7.99 10.95 5.03
N SER A 10 -7.93 11.34 3.75
CA SER A 10 -8.86 10.94 2.70
C SER A 10 -8.26 9.95 1.69
N LEU A 11 -7.08 9.37 1.95
CA LEU A 11 -6.49 8.35 1.08
C LEU A 11 -6.78 6.93 1.58
N LEU A 12 -7.45 6.13 0.75
CA LEU A 12 -7.68 4.71 0.97
C LEU A 12 -6.70 3.88 0.15
N ALA A 13 -6.12 2.83 0.75
CA ALA A 13 -5.36 1.81 0.03
C ALA A 13 -6.11 0.48 0.05
N ALA A 14 -6.19 -0.19 -1.09
CA ALA A 14 -6.82 -1.51 -1.20
C ALA A 14 -6.03 -2.42 -2.14
N SER A 15 -5.90 -3.69 -1.78
CA SER A 15 -5.36 -4.72 -2.66
C SER A 15 -6.47 -5.56 -3.28
N GLY A 16 -6.23 -6.08 -4.47
CA GLY A 16 -7.12 -7.01 -5.17
C GLY A 16 -6.39 -7.70 -6.32
N GLY A 17 -6.45 -9.03 -6.37
CA GLY A 17 -5.64 -9.81 -7.30
C GLY A 17 -4.14 -9.54 -7.08
N ASP A 18 -3.43 -9.18 -8.14
CA ASP A 18 -2.02 -8.78 -8.11
C ASP A 18 -1.81 -7.26 -8.01
N THR A 19 -2.88 -6.50 -7.71
CA THR A 19 -2.85 -5.04 -7.69
C THR A 19 -3.03 -4.44 -6.31
N VAL A 20 -2.46 -3.25 -6.13
CA VAL A 20 -2.78 -2.32 -5.05
C VAL A 20 -3.15 -0.97 -5.63
N LYS A 21 -4.28 -0.43 -5.17
CA LYS A 21 -4.82 0.85 -5.62
C LYS A 21 -4.90 1.85 -4.49
N LEU A 22 -4.68 3.11 -4.83
CA LEU A 22 -4.92 4.24 -3.94
C LEU A 22 -6.10 5.06 -4.45
N PHE A 23 -6.96 5.44 -3.52
CA PHE A 23 -8.15 6.25 -3.79
C PHE A 23 -8.13 7.50 -2.93
N ASP A 24 -8.27 8.66 -3.55
CA ASP A 24 -8.55 9.92 -2.85
C ASP A 24 -10.06 10.11 -2.79
N VAL A 25 -10.63 9.87 -1.60
CA VAL A 25 -12.07 9.96 -1.36
C VAL A 25 -12.57 11.39 -1.18
N SER A 26 -11.67 12.39 -1.22
CA SER A 26 -12.05 13.81 -1.14
C SER A 26 -12.42 14.41 -2.49
N VAL A 27 -12.15 13.70 -3.59
CA VAL A 27 -12.39 14.19 -4.95
C VAL A 27 -13.87 14.15 -5.28
N GLU A 28 -14.49 15.34 -5.44
CA GLU A 28 -15.85 15.50 -5.99
C GLU A 28 -15.86 16.53 -7.14
N PRO A 29 -16.38 16.23 -8.36
CA PRO A 29 -16.67 14.92 -8.98
C PRO A 29 -15.51 14.42 -9.87
N GLY A 30 -15.22 13.11 -9.87
CA GLY A 30 -14.16 12.50 -10.69
C GLY A 30 -13.89 11.02 -10.37
N ASP A 31 -12.89 10.41 -11.03
CA ASP A 31 -12.37 9.08 -10.64
C ASP A 31 -11.50 9.25 -9.38
N PRO A 32 -11.88 8.65 -8.23
CA PRO A 32 -11.10 8.75 -7.01
C PRO A 32 -9.80 7.93 -7.08
N CYS A 33 -9.63 7.02 -8.06
CA CYS A 33 -8.45 6.17 -8.19
C CYS A 33 -7.22 6.99 -8.63
N THR A 34 -6.40 7.41 -7.67
CA THR A 34 -5.21 8.23 -7.97
C THR A 34 -4.03 7.41 -8.46
N LEU A 35 -3.93 6.14 -8.03
CA LEU A 35 -2.83 5.25 -8.41
C LEU A 35 -3.23 3.78 -8.49
N ASN A 36 -2.51 3.05 -9.34
CA ASN A 36 -2.62 1.62 -9.51
C ASN A 36 -1.21 1.02 -9.62
N TYR A 37 -0.88 0.05 -8.78
CA TYR A 37 0.43 -0.59 -8.72
C TYR A 37 0.30 -2.10 -8.76
N THR A 38 1.23 -2.76 -9.45
CA THR A 38 1.34 -4.22 -9.51
C THR A 38 2.74 -4.58 -9.02
N PRO A 39 2.90 -5.03 -7.75
CA PRO A 39 4.22 -5.36 -7.19
C PRO A 39 4.96 -6.41 -8.03
N THR A 40 4.27 -7.51 -8.32
CA THR A 40 4.73 -8.57 -9.21
C THR A 40 3.53 -9.10 -10.00
N PRO A 41 3.53 -9.02 -11.34
CA PRO A 41 2.41 -9.51 -12.15
C PRO A 41 2.11 -10.99 -11.90
N GLY A 42 0.84 -11.31 -11.70
CA GLY A 42 0.38 -12.67 -11.44
C GLY A 42 0.62 -13.22 -10.03
N CYS A 43 1.18 -12.44 -9.11
CA CYS A 43 1.32 -12.82 -7.70
C CYS A 43 0.28 -12.08 -6.85
N VAL A 44 -0.54 -12.80 -6.09
CA VAL A 44 -1.62 -12.18 -5.31
C VAL A 44 -1.04 -11.32 -4.17
N VAL A 45 -1.62 -10.12 -4.01
CA VAL A 45 -1.35 -9.25 -2.87
C VAL A 45 -2.39 -9.49 -1.79
N ASN A 46 -1.95 -9.98 -0.64
CA ASN A 46 -2.83 -10.35 0.49
C ASN A 46 -2.84 -9.31 1.61
N SER A 47 -1.83 -8.44 1.72
CA SER A 47 -1.76 -7.43 2.77
C SER A 47 -1.30 -6.08 2.23
N VAL A 48 -1.95 -5.01 2.71
CA VAL A 48 -1.61 -3.62 2.44
C VAL A 48 -1.74 -2.79 3.73
N LYS A 49 -0.77 -1.90 3.99
CA LYS A 49 -0.79 -0.99 5.13
C LYS A 49 -0.12 0.34 4.82
N TRP A 50 -0.70 1.41 5.34
CA TRP A 50 -0.06 2.72 5.43
C TRP A 50 0.90 2.77 6.61
N ASN A 51 1.96 3.57 6.49
CA ASN A 51 2.72 4.00 7.64
C ASN A 51 1.97 5.06 8.45
N HIS A 52 2.37 5.28 9.70
CA HIS A 52 1.70 6.24 10.60
C HIS A 52 1.71 7.69 10.10
N THR A 53 2.62 8.05 9.19
CA THR A 53 2.67 9.39 8.59
C THR A 53 1.91 9.51 7.26
N ASN A 54 1.23 8.45 6.80
CA ASN A 54 0.50 8.38 5.52
C ASN A 54 1.34 8.79 4.28
N LEU A 55 2.66 8.61 4.34
CA LEU A 55 3.60 8.92 3.26
C LEU A 55 4.00 7.69 2.45
N VAL A 56 3.98 6.52 3.09
CA VAL A 56 4.45 5.26 2.53
C VAL A 56 3.37 4.20 2.71
N VAL A 57 3.17 3.41 1.66
CA VAL A 57 2.36 2.20 1.65
C VAL A 57 3.30 1.01 1.50
N ALA A 58 3.02 -0.03 2.27
CA ALA A 58 3.65 -1.32 2.15
C ALA A 58 2.63 -2.34 1.65
N SER A 59 3.07 -3.26 0.80
CA SER A 59 2.32 -4.48 0.48
C SER A 59 3.17 -5.72 0.59
N ALA A 60 2.52 -6.85 0.83
CA ALA A 60 3.11 -8.17 0.65
C ALA A 60 2.09 -9.13 0.04
N GLY A 61 2.62 -10.23 -0.48
CA GLY A 61 1.87 -11.22 -1.24
C GLY A 61 2.64 -12.50 -1.49
N GLU A 62 2.17 -13.26 -2.47
CA GLU A 62 2.75 -14.55 -2.88
C GLU A 62 4.15 -14.43 -3.48
N ASP A 63 4.55 -13.23 -3.91
CA ASP A 63 5.87 -12.97 -4.47
C ASP A 63 7.00 -12.99 -3.44
N LYS A 64 6.65 -13.20 -2.16
CA LYS A 64 7.54 -13.27 -0.99
C LYS A 64 8.40 -12.02 -0.85
N LYS A 65 7.82 -10.87 -1.19
CA LYS A 65 8.47 -9.56 -1.07
C LYS A 65 7.57 -8.59 -0.31
N ILE A 66 8.21 -7.69 0.42
CA ILE A 66 7.57 -6.48 0.92
C ILE A 66 7.95 -5.35 -0.03
N SER A 67 6.97 -4.76 -0.69
CA SER A 67 7.18 -3.64 -1.60
C SER A 67 6.72 -2.34 -0.94
N LEU A 68 7.53 -1.28 -1.07
CA LEU A 68 7.29 0.03 -0.47
C LEU A 68 7.16 1.09 -1.56
N TRP A 69 6.12 1.93 -1.45
CA TRP A 69 5.94 3.04 -2.38
C TRP A 69 5.29 4.24 -1.72
N ARG A 70 5.51 5.40 -2.32
CA ARG A 70 4.90 6.66 -1.89
C ARG A 70 3.55 6.87 -2.57
N LYS A 71 2.75 7.77 -1.99
CA LYS A 71 1.44 8.19 -2.53
C LYS A 71 1.46 8.83 -3.93
N ASN A 72 2.63 9.09 -4.50
CA ASN A 72 2.81 9.56 -5.88
C ASN A 72 3.22 8.43 -6.85
N GLY A 73 3.21 7.17 -6.38
CA GLY A 73 3.55 5.99 -7.17
C GLY A 73 5.05 5.69 -7.22
N GLN A 74 5.89 6.48 -6.56
CA GLN A 74 7.33 6.24 -6.52
C GLN A 74 7.64 4.99 -5.68
N ASN A 75 8.21 3.97 -6.31
CA ASN A 75 8.80 2.82 -5.61
C ASN A 75 9.99 3.29 -4.77
N THR A 76 9.96 2.98 -3.48
CA THR A 76 11.00 3.36 -2.51
C THR A 76 11.93 2.19 -2.18
N GLY A 77 11.49 0.96 -2.45
CA GLY A 77 12.31 -0.23 -2.33
C GLY A 77 11.48 -1.49 -2.19
N THR A 78 12.19 -2.63 -2.25
CA THR A 78 11.61 -3.95 -2.03
C THR A 78 12.52 -4.75 -1.12
N ILE A 79 11.94 -5.42 -0.13
CA ILE A 79 12.64 -6.27 0.82
C ILE A 79 12.22 -7.72 0.55
N PRO A 80 13.14 -8.62 0.17
CA PRO A 80 12.82 -10.03 0.01
C PRO A 80 12.59 -10.66 1.39
N VAL A 81 11.52 -11.43 1.53
CA VAL A 81 11.22 -12.17 2.75
C VAL A 81 11.91 -13.54 2.64
N SER A 82 13.01 -13.72 3.37
CA SER A 82 13.67 -15.03 3.48
C SER A 82 13.00 -15.85 4.57
N GLY A 83 11.90 -16.51 4.22
CA GLY A 83 11.19 -17.45 5.09
C GLY A 83 10.72 -18.67 4.30
N THR A 84 11.05 -19.86 4.80
CA THR A 84 10.66 -21.17 4.23
C THR A 84 9.22 -21.58 4.56
N ASP A 85 8.38 -20.64 4.99
CA ASP A 85 7.01 -20.95 5.32
C ASP A 85 6.20 -21.13 4.03
N ASN A 86 5.82 -22.38 3.79
CA ASN A 86 4.86 -22.79 2.77
C ASN A 86 3.40 -22.49 3.21
N GLY A 87 3.22 -21.70 4.27
CA GLY A 87 1.95 -21.35 4.89
C GLY A 87 1.58 -19.91 4.57
N ASP A 88 0.37 -19.76 4.03
CA ASP A 88 -0.17 -18.60 3.36
C ASP A 88 -0.42 -17.39 4.27
N SER A 89 -0.37 -16.20 3.66
CA SER A 89 -0.67 -14.87 4.22
C SER A 89 0.51 -14.19 4.94
N ILE A 90 1.26 -13.37 4.19
CA ILE A 90 2.23 -12.43 4.76
C ILE A 90 1.45 -11.21 5.27
N GLU A 91 1.23 -11.14 6.57
CA GLU A 91 0.70 -9.93 7.19
C GLU A 91 1.81 -8.89 7.35
N VAL A 92 1.67 -7.76 6.68
CA VAL A 92 2.60 -6.64 6.88
C VAL A 92 2.14 -5.84 8.08
N ILE A 93 3.00 -5.74 9.10
CA ILE A 93 2.83 -4.82 10.21
C ILE A 93 3.93 -3.78 10.09
N LEU A 94 3.54 -2.54 9.81
CA LEU A 94 4.49 -1.43 9.80
C LEU A 94 4.55 -0.83 11.20
N ILE A 95 5.68 -1.02 11.88
CA ILE A 95 5.97 -0.43 13.20
C ILE A 95 7.08 0.60 13.00
N GLU A 96 6.96 1.78 13.61
CA GLU A 96 8.01 2.81 13.59
C GLU A 96 9.37 2.25 14.03
N VAL A 97 10.43 2.58 13.29
CA VAL A 97 11.79 2.64 13.82
C VAL A 97 12.03 4.11 14.13
N TYR A 98 12.04 4.46 15.42
CA TYR A 98 12.41 5.79 15.91
C TYR A 98 13.90 6.09 15.69
#